data_AF-A0A7C2RRQ8-F1
#
_entry.id   AF-A0A7C2RRQ8-F1
#
_cell.length_a   1.000
_cell.length_b   1.000
_cell.length_c   1.000
_cell.angle_alpha   90.00
_cell.angle_beta   90.00
_cell.angle_gamma   90.00
#
_symmetry.space_group_name_H-M   'P 1'
#
loop_
_entity.id
_entity.type
_entity.pdbx_description
1 polymer ?
#
loop_
_entity_poly.entity_id
_entity_poly.type
_entity_poly.pdbx_seq_one_letter_code
_entity_poly.pdbx_strand_id
1 'polypeptide(L)'
;MRTPSALLAADGPFAENNPLFAVREAQCSMADAVGTALDEGTTLVVEAGTGVGKTFAYLVPAMLHPGKVMIATATKHLQDQLFLNDLPRVKSILGASRDVALLKGRSNYLCRYRLDGAKTVEFIRSGELREQLRTIEQWTLRSK
;
A
#
# COMPACT_ATOMS: atom_id res chain seq x y z
N MET A 1 8.72 4.33 23.56
CA MET A 1 8.20 3.88 22.26
C MET A 1 9.25 2.94 21.67
N ARG A 2 8.88 1.77 21.13
CA ARG A 2 9.87 0.84 20.53
C ARG A 2 10.41 1.46 19.23
N THR A 3 11.70 1.29 18.94
CA THR A 3 12.30 1.72 17.67
C THR A 3 11.78 0.86 16.51
N PRO A 4 11.83 1.34 15.26
CA PRO A 4 11.49 0.52 14.09
C PRO A 4 12.26 -0.80 14.04
N SER A 5 13.57 -0.78 14.32
CA SER A 5 14.41 -1.99 14.38
C SER A 5 13.97 -2.98 15.46
N ALA A 6 13.56 -2.51 16.64
CA ALA A 6 13.07 -3.38 17.71
C ALA A 6 11.78 -4.14 17.32
N LEU A 7 10.98 -3.59 16.40
CA LEU A 7 9.80 -4.28 15.88
C LEU A 7 10.17 -5.37 14.87
N LEU A 8 11.27 -5.18 14.14
CA LEU A 8 11.80 -6.10 13.13
C LEU A 8 12.85 -7.08 13.70
N ALA A 9 13.12 -7.03 15.01
CA ALA A 9 14.05 -7.90 15.70
C ALA A 9 13.51 -9.33 15.85
N ALA A 10 14.37 -10.25 16.32
CA ALA A 10 14.04 -11.67 16.47
C ALA A 10 12.93 -11.94 17.51
N ASP A 11 12.81 -11.05 18.49
CA ASP A 11 11.78 -11.00 19.52
C ASP A 11 10.70 -9.94 19.22
N GLY A 12 10.69 -9.43 17.99
CA GLY A 12 9.72 -8.46 17.52
C GLY A 12 8.42 -9.11 17.01
N PRO A 13 7.32 -8.35 16.90
CA PRO A 13 6.02 -8.88 16.48
C PRO A 13 6.04 -9.50 15.08
N PHE A 14 6.96 -9.11 14.20
CA PHE A 14 7.10 -9.72 12.87
C PHE A 14 7.63 -11.16 12.93
N ALA A 15 8.57 -11.43 13.84
CA ALA A 15 9.08 -12.78 14.06
C ALA A 15 8.02 -13.67 14.75
N GLU A 16 7.30 -13.11 15.72
CA GLU A 16 6.23 -13.82 16.45
C GLU A 16 5.07 -14.24 15.54
N ASN A 17 4.69 -13.38 14.58
CA ASN A 17 3.51 -13.59 13.74
C ASN A 17 3.82 -14.23 12.37
N ASN A 18 5.09 -14.49 12.07
CA ASN A 18 5.49 -15.11 10.80
C ASN A 18 6.69 -16.04 11.02
N PRO A 19 6.48 -17.37 11.07
CA PRO A 19 7.56 -18.35 11.24
C PRO A 19 8.64 -18.33 10.16
N LEU A 20 8.34 -17.75 8.99
CA LEU A 20 9.29 -17.59 7.88
C LEU A 20 9.99 -16.22 7.88
N PHE A 21 9.73 -15.39 8.89
CA PHE A 21 10.40 -14.11 9.02
C PHE A 21 11.85 -14.33 9.45
N ALA A 22 12.78 -13.86 8.62
CA ALA A 22 14.19 -13.82 8.94
C ALA A 22 14.60 -12.38 9.21
N VAL A 23 15.23 -12.16 10.37
CA VAL A 23 15.81 -10.86 10.74
C VAL A 23 16.97 -10.56 9.79
N ARG A 24 17.03 -9.31 9.32
CA ARG A 24 18.07 -8.84 8.43
C ARG A 24 18.61 -7.51 8.96
N GLU A 25 19.89 -7.45 9.28
CA GLU A 25 20.52 -6.24 9.83
C GLU A 25 20.33 -5.02 8.92
N ALA A 26 20.51 -5.19 7.61
CA ALA A 26 20.29 -4.12 6.64
C ALA A 26 18.84 -3.61 6.63
N GLN A 27 17.85 -4.48 6.91
CA GLN A 27 16.45 -4.08 7.04
C GLN A 27 16.22 -3.22 8.27
N CYS A 28 16.78 -3.63 9.41
CA CYS A 28 16.67 -2.91 10.68
C CYS A 28 17.37 -1.54 10.60
N SER A 29 18.60 -1.50 10.06
CA SER A 29 19.35 -0.27 9.86
C SER A 29 18.62 0.71 8.94
N MET A 30 18.07 0.22 7.82
CA MET A 30 17.23 1.05 6.94
C MET A 30 15.97 1.55 7.65
N ALA A 31 15.32 0.71 8.48
CA ALA A 31 14.10 1.09 9.18
C ALA A 31 14.32 2.22 10.19
N ASP A 32 15.40 2.14 10.96
CA ASP A 32 15.77 3.19 11.90
C ASP A 32 16.16 4.47 11.16
N ALA A 33 16.97 4.37 10.09
CA ALA A 33 17.34 5.54 9.29
C ALA A 33 16.13 6.25 8.68
N VAL A 34 15.15 5.49 8.16
CA VAL A 34 13.89 6.06 7.65
C VAL A 34 13.08 6.69 8.77
N GLY A 35 13.00 6.05 9.94
CA GLY A 35 12.33 6.61 11.12
C GLY A 35 12.91 7.96 11.52
N THR A 36 14.23 8.03 11.70
CA THR A 36 14.95 9.27 12.02
C THR A 36 14.70 10.35 10.97
N ALA A 37 14.78 10.01 9.68
CA ALA A 37 14.56 10.98 8.61
C ALA A 37 13.12 11.53 8.58
N LEU A 38 12.11 10.69 8.89
CA LEU A 38 10.73 11.14 9.02
C LEU A 38 10.55 12.07 10.24
N ASP A 39 11.11 11.70 11.39
CA ASP A 39 10.98 12.45 12.64
C ASP A 39 11.71 13.80 12.58
N GLU A 40 12.89 13.85 11.95
CA GLU A 40 13.70 15.06 11.80
C GLU A 40 13.32 15.90 10.57
N GLY A 41 12.52 15.35 9.64
CA GLY A 41 12.18 15.99 8.38
C GLY A 41 13.37 16.17 7.43
N THR A 42 14.35 15.26 7.48
CA THR A 42 15.57 15.30 6.67
C THR A 42 15.48 14.41 5.42
N THR A 43 16.36 14.67 4.45
CA THR A 43 16.45 13.84 3.24
C THR A 43 17.38 12.67 3.46
N LEU A 44 16.89 11.45 3.24
CA LEU A 44 17.66 10.22 3.26
C LEU A 44 17.68 9.57 1.87
N VAL A 45 18.86 9.15 1.43
CA VAL A 45 19.04 8.33 0.22
C VAL A 45 19.60 6.97 0.65
N VAL A 46 18.91 5.90 0.26
CA VAL A 46 19.31 4.53 0.57
C VAL A 46 19.35 3.70 -0.71
N GLU A 47 20.48 3.03 -0.94
CA GLU A 47 20.56 1.93 -1.91
C GLU A 47 20.27 0.61 -1.20
N ALA A 48 19.20 -0.08 -1.58
CA ALA A 48 18.80 -1.35 -1.00
C ALA A 48 18.62 -2.41 -2.09
N GLY A 49 19.41 -3.47 -2.02
CA GLY A 49 19.34 -4.60 -2.94
C GLY A 49 18.02 -5.36 -2.89
N THR A 50 17.81 -6.25 -3.86
CA THR A 50 16.67 -7.18 -3.85
C THR A 50 16.75 -8.12 -2.66
N GLY A 51 15.62 -8.41 -2.00
CA GLY A 51 15.56 -9.35 -0.88
C GLY A 51 15.96 -8.79 0.49
N VAL A 52 16.44 -7.54 0.59
CA VAL A 52 16.77 -6.87 1.86
C VAL A 52 15.54 -6.60 2.73
N GLY A 53 14.33 -6.69 2.17
CA GLY A 53 13.10 -6.39 2.91
C GLY A 53 12.77 -4.90 2.97
N LYS A 54 13.23 -4.14 1.96
CA LYS A 54 13.04 -2.68 1.81
C LYS A 54 11.61 -2.21 2.08
N THR A 55 10.60 -2.99 1.67
CA THR A 55 9.20 -2.64 1.86
C THR A 55 8.84 -2.48 3.33
N PHE A 56 9.20 -3.45 4.18
CA PHE A 56 8.89 -3.33 5.61
C PHE A 56 9.78 -2.30 6.30
N ALA A 57 11.02 -2.14 5.82
CA ALA A 57 11.93 -1.14 6.35
C ALA A 57 11.38 0.29 6.25
N TYR A 58 10.67 0.67 5.18
CA TYR A 58 10.00 1.98 5.15
C TYR A 58 8.55 1.95 5.68
N LEU A 59 7.84 0.82 5.61
CA LEU A 59 6.44 0.75 6.07
C LEU A 59 6.31 0.80 7.60
N VAL A 60 7.20 0.12 8.33
CA VAL A 60 7.18 0.10 9.80
C VAL A 60 7.30 1.51 10.38
N PRO A 61 8.38 2.29 10.10
CA PRO A 61 8.48 3.65 10.60
C PRO A 61 7.36 4.56 10.09
N ALA A 62 6.91 4.39 8.83
CA ALA A 62 5.78 5.17 8.30
C ALA A 62 4.47 4.94 9.09
N MET A 63 4.24 3.73 9.60
CA MET A 63 3.06 3.41 10.43
C MET A 63 3.19 3.90 11.87
N LEU A 64 4.41 4.08 12.37
CA LEU A 64 4.66 4.63 13.70
C LEU A 64 4.59 6.17 13.70
N HIS A 65 5.04 6.79 12.63
CA HIS A 65 5.15 8.25 12.52
C HIS A 65 3.80 8.95 12.77
N PRO A 66 3.71 9.93 13.69
CA PRO A 66 2.43 10.53 14.11
C PRO A 66 1.71 11.28 12.97
N GLY A 67 2.46 11.88 12.05
CA GLY A 67 1.92 12.64 10.91
C GLY A 67 1.53 11.78 9.70
N LYS A 68 1.10 12.46 8.62
CA LYS A 68 0.78 11.83 7.34
C LYS A 68 2.06 11.47 6.60
N VAL A 69 2.11 10.25 6.06
CA VAL A 69 3.24 9.76 5.24
C VAL A 69 2.73 9.39 3.85
N MET A 70 3.43 9.85 2.82
CA MET A 70 3.16 9.48 1.43
C MET A 70 4.25 8.54 0.92
N ILE A 71 3.84 7.41 0.36
CA ILE A 71 4.74 6.43 -0.24
C ILE A 71 4.50 6.44 -1.74
N ALA A 72 5.54 6.78 -2.51
CA ALA A 72 5.51 6.74 -3.96
C ALA A 72 6.28 5.53 -4.48
N THR A 73 5.74 4.86 -5.50
CA THR A 73 6.38 3.71 -6.16
C THR A 73 6.55 4.00 -7.65
N ALA A 74 7.51 3.35 -8.30
CA ALA A 74 7.81 3.58 -9.71
C ALA A 74 6.65 3.20 -10.65
N THR A 75 5.86 2.18 -10.30
CA THR A 75 4.77 1.69 -11.16
C THR A 75 3.49 1.48 -10.36
N LYS A 76 2.36 1.46 -11.09
CA LYS A 76 1.02 1.14 -10.53
C LYS A 76 0.97 -0.28 -9.97
N HIS A 77 1.64 -1.23 -10.62
CA HIS A 77 1.68 -2.61 -10.17
C HIS A 77 2.37 -2.74 -8.80
N LEU A 78 3.50 -2.05 -8.60
CA LEU A 78 4.17 -2.00 -7.29
C LEU A 78 3.28 -1.31 -6.24
N GLN A 79 2.53 -0.28 -6.64
CA GLN A 79 1.58 0.39 -5.76
C GLN A 79 0.46 -0.56 -5.31
N ASP A 80 -0.07 -1.36 -6.25
CA ASP A 80 -1.12 -2.35 -5.98
C ASP A 80 -0.62 -3.50 -5.09
N GLN A 81 0.58 -4.01 -5.35
CA GLN A 81 1.21 -5.02 -4.49
C GLN A 81 1.36 -4.49 -3.06
N LEU A 82 1.85 -3.26 -2.91
CA LEU A 82 2.02 -2.61 -1.62
C LEU A 82 0.68 -2.43 -0.91
N PHE A 83 -0.35 -1.94 -1.61
CA PHE A 83 -1.65 -1.64 -1.03
C PHE A 83 -2.47 -2.88 -0.67
N LEU A 84 -2.44 -3.92 -1.51
CA LEU A 84 -3.28 -5.11 -1.34
C LEU A 84 -2.63 -6.19 -0.47
N ASN A 85 -1.30 -6.25 -0.40
CA ASN A 85 -0.60 -7.34 0.29
C ASN A 85 0.27 -6.83 1.45
N ASP A 86 1.25 -5.96 1.17
CA ASP A 86 2.28 -5.61 2.14
C ASP A 86 1.73 -4.74 3.28
N LEU A 87 0.92 -3.72 2.94
CA LEU A 87 0.30 -2.81 3.91
C LEU A 87 -0.66 -3.51 4.88
N PRO A 88 -1.62 -4.34 4.43
CA PRO A 88 -2.49 -5.09 5.33
C PRO A 88 -1.72 -5.99 6.29
N ARG A 89 -0.65 -6.65 5.81
CA ARG A 89 0.20 -7.51 6.63
C ARG A 89 0.92 -6.71 7.73
N VAL A 90 1.57 -5.59 7.37
CA VAL A 90 2.24 -4.72 8.34
C VAL A 90 1.24 -4.15 9.36
N LYS A 91 0.08 -3.66 8.91
CA LYS A 91 -0.95 -3.13 9.81
C LYS A 91 -1.45 -4.18 10.80
N SER A 92 -1.69 -5.41 10.33
CA SER A 92 -2.15 -6.51 11.16
C SER A 92 -1.13 -6.86 12.25
N ILE A 93 0.16 -6.98 11.88
CA ILE A 93 1.23 -7.33 12.81
C ILE A 93 1.45 -6.23 13.86
N LEU A 94 1.37 -4.97 13.44
CA LEU A 94 1.56 -3.83 14.35
C LEU A 94 0.32 -3.47 15.16
N GLY A 95 -0.84 -4.09 14.90
CA GLY A 95 -2.11 -3.66 15.47
C GLY A 95 -2.48 -2.21 15.12
N ALA A 96 -1.97 -1.69 13.99
CA ALA A 96 -2.08 -0.28 13.64
C ALA A 96 -3.43 0.05 13.01
N SER A 97 -4.21 0.91 13.67
CA SER A 97 -5.52 1.39 13.19
C SER A 97 -5.41 2.69 12.37
N ARG A 98 -4.49 2.75 11.40
CA ARG A 98 -4.31 3.93 10.54
C ARG A 98 -5.14 3.87 9.26
N ASP A 99 -5.76 4.98 8.90
CA ASP A 99 -6.37 5.15 7.59
C ASP A 99 -5.31 5.18 6.49
N VAL A 100 -5.57 4.47 5.40
CA VAL A 100 -4.69 4.40 4.24
C VAL A 100 -5.55 4.58 2.99
N ALA A 101 -5.12 5.45 2.09
CA ALA A 101 -5.77 5.67 0.80
C ALA A 101 -4.80 5.40 -0.35
N LEU A 102 -5.33 4.82 -1.43
CA LEU A 102 -4.59 4.58 -2.66
C LEU A 102 -4.82 5.73 -3.65
N LEU A 103 -3.75 6.47 -3.98
CA LEU A 103 -3.80 7.59 -4.91
C LEU A 103 -3.26 7.18 -6.29
N LYS A 104 -4.12 7.22 -7.31
CA LYS A 104 -3.76 7.02 -8.72
C LYS A 104 -4.18 8.21 -9.57
N GLY A 105 -3.68 8.29 -10.81
CA GLY A 105 -4.19 9.25 -11.77
C GLY A 105 -5.67 8.99 -12.11
N ARG A 106 -6.43 10.05 -12.45
CA ARG A 106 -7.87 10.00 -12.74
C ARG A 106 -8.29 8.91 -13.74
N SER A 107 -7.45 8.62 -14.73
CA SER A 107 -7.70 7.58 -15.74
C SER A 107 -7.75 6.15 -15.19
N ASN A 108 -7.39 5.95 -13.92
CA ASN A 108 -7.44 4.65 -13.23
C ASN A 108 -8.71 4.47 -12.40
N TYR A 109 -9.64 5.44 -12.46
CA TYR A 109 -10.92 5.37 -11.77
C TYR A 109 -12.06 5.41 -12.79
N LEU A 110 -13.13 4.67 -12.49
CA LEU A 110 -14.34 4.70 -13.29
C LEU A 110 -15.00 6.07 -13.20
N CYS A 111 -15.23 6.70 -14.35
CA CYS A 111 -15.95 7.97 -14.43
C CYS A 111 -17.45 7.72 -14.42
N ARG A 112 -18.11 8.00 -13.29
CA ARG A 112 -19.57 7.82 -13.13
C ARG A 112 -20.39 8.57 -14.17
N TYR A 113 -20.01 9.82 -14.48
CA TYR A 113 -20.66 10.61 -15.53
C TYR A 113 -20.64 9.91 -16.90
N ARG A 114 -19.49 9.34 -17.30
CA ARG A 114 -19.38 8.59 -18.56
C ARG A 114 -20.15 7.28 -18.52
N LEU A 115 -20.18 6.60 -17.36
CA LEU A 115 -20.97 5.38 -17.17
C LEU A 115 -22.47 5.68 -17.34
N ASP A 116 -22.97 6.74 -16.73
CA ASP A 116 -24.38 7.12 -16.82
C ASP A 116 -24.76 7.57 -18.24
N GLY A 117 -23.88 8.30 -18.92
CA GLY A 117 -24.06 8.63 -20.34
C GLY A 117 -24.08 7.41 -21.26
N ALA A 118 -23.27 6.38 -21.00
CA ALA A 118 -23.25 5.17 -21.82
C ALA A 118 -24.60 4.40 -21.76
N LYS A 119 -25.36 4.53 -20.67
CA LYS A 119 -26.67 3.86 -20.50
C LYS A 119 -27.76 4.40 -21.42
N THR A 120 -27.60 5.64 -21.90
CA THR A 120 -28.61 6.32 -22.73
C THR A 120 -28.40 6.10 -24.23
N VAL A 121 -27.24 5.58 -24.63
CA VAL A 121 -26.90 5.32 -26.04
C VAL A 121 -27.60 4.06 -26.53
N GLU A 122 -28.51 4.18 -27.51
CA GLU A 122 -29.34 3.06 -28.01
C GLU A 122 -28.51 1.86 -28.48
N PHE A 123 -27.39 2.12 -29.17
CA PHE A 123 -26.47 1.09 -29.66
C PHE A 123 -25.87 0.23 -28.53
N ILE A 124 -25.68 0.79 -27.33
CA ILE A 124 -25.14 0.05 -26.16
C ILE A 124 -26.24 -0.79 -25.47
N ARG A 125 -27.52 -0.51 -25.74
CA ARG A 125 -28.67 -1.20 -25.11
C ARG A 125 -29.00 -2.55 -25.77
N SER A 126 -28.28 -2.96 -26.82
CA SER A 126 -28.47 -4.24 -27.50
C SER A 126 -27.19 -5.09 -27.51
N GLY A 127 -27.39 -6.42 -27.56
CA GLY A 127 -26.30 -7.39 -27.71
C GLY A 127 -25.28 -7.41 -26.56
N GLU A 128 -24.03 -7.72 -26.91
CA GLU A 128 -22.93 -7.98 -25.99
C GLU A 128 -22.53 -6.75 -25.13
N LEU A 129 -22.61 -5.55 -25.71
CA LEU A 129 -22.22 -4.31 -25.03
C LEU A 129 -23.09 -4.02 -23.79
N ARG A 130 -24.37 -4.42 -23.82
CA ARG A 130 -25.27 -4.30 -22.67
C ARG A 130 -24.80 -5.16 -21.48
N GLU A 131 -24.34 -6.37 -21.76
CA GLU A 131 -23.85 -7.29 -20.72
C GLU A 131 -22.51 -6.83 -20.15
N GLN A 132 -21.62 -6.30 -20.99
CA GLN A 132 -20.38 -5.67 -20.53
C GLN A 132 -20.66 -4.45 -19.65
N LEU A 133 -21.62 -3.59 -20.02
CA LEU A 133 -22.02 -2.43 -19.21
C LEU A 133 -22.59 -2.84 -17.86
N ARG A 134 -23.48 -3.85 -17.82
CA ARG A 134 -24.00 -4.43 -16.58
C ARG A 134 -22.90 -4.95 -15.66
N THR A 135 -21.89 -5.58 -16.23
CA THR A 135 -20.73 -6.08 -15.46
C THR A 135 -19.98 -4.93 -14.78
N ILE A 136 -19.77 -3.82 -15.49
CA ILE A 136 -19.12 -2.61 -14.95
C ILE A 136 -19.98 -1.96 -13.86
N GLU A 137 -21.30 -1.90 -14.05
CA GLU A 137 -22.24 -1.40 -13.04
C GLU A 137 -22.21 -2.22 -11.75
N GLN A 138 -22.28 -3.55 -11.87
CA GLN A 138 -22.20 -4.46 -10.73
C GLN A 138 -20.87 -4.35 -10.00
N TRP A 139 -19.76 -4.17 -10.73
CA TRP A 139 -18.45 -3.93 -10.15
C TRP A 139 -18.45 -2.65 -9.30
N THR A 140 -19.06 -1.56 -9.78
CA THR A 140 -19.14 -0.27 -9.09
C THR A 140 -19.82 -0.34 -7.72
N LEU A 141 -20.76 -1.27 -7.53
CA LEU A 141 -21.45 -1.47 -6.24
C LEU A 141 -20.57 -2.19 -5.20
N ARG A 142 -19.52 -2.90 -5.65
CA ARG A 142 -18.62 -3.69 -4.80
C ARG A 142 -17.35 -2.92 -4.43
N SER A 143 -16.90 -2.00 -5.27
CA SER A 143 -15.75 -1.13 -5.02
C SER A 143 -16.18 0.13 -4.24
N LYS A 144 -16.30 0.00 -2.92
CA LYS A 144 -16.31 1.13 -1.98
C LYS A 144 -14.91 1.46 -1.50
#